data_AF-A0A534K634-F1
#
_entry.id   AF-A0A534K634-F1
#
_cell.length_a   1.000
_cell.length_b   1.000
_cell.length_c   1.000
_cell.angle_alpha   90.00
_cell.angle_beta   90.00
_cell.angle_gamma   90.00
#
_symmetry.space_group_name_H-M   'P 1'
#
loop_
_entity.id
_entity.type
_entity.pdbx_description
1 polymer ?
#
loop_
_entity_poly.entity_id
_entity_poly.type
_entity_poly.pdbx_seq_one_letter_code
_entity_poly.pdbx_strand_id
1 'polypeptide(L)'
;MVGARLVDRRCAGQHGVPLGVDGPDARIPRGPRPRRWAGVTDGPPREFERVLERGAFCSIAAETARGPHLTPLVFTWSDGRVWVTTSRGSVKARAWRTNPRVAGLVRDEARAVTFT
;
A
#
# COMPACT_ATOMS: atom_id res chain seq x y z
N MET A 1 -34.27 -21.61 16.68
CA MET A 1 -33.44 -22.61 15.99
C MET A 1 -33.75 -22.56 14.49
N VAL A 2 -33.00 -21.76 13.72
CA VAL A 2 -32.82 -21.89 12.27
C VAL A 2 -31.43 -21.32 11.99
N GLY A 3 -30.48 -22.18 11.65
CA GLY A 3 -29.10 -21.79 11.35
C GLY A 3 -29.01 -21.24 9.94
N ALA A 4 -28.68 -19.95 9.81
CA ALA A 4 -28.33 -19.38 8.52
C ALA A 4 -26.88 -19.75 8.18
N ARG A 5 -26.77 -20.53 7.11
CA ARG A 5 -25.58 -21.16 6.54
C ARG A 5 -24.55 -20.09 6.15
N LEU A 6 -23.39 -20.09 6.82
CA LEU A 6 -22.21 -19.32 6.41
C LEU A 6 -21.73 -19.84 5.05
N VAL A 7 -21.70 -18.97 4.05
CA VAL A 7 -21.06 -19.26 2.75
C VAL A 7 -20.12 -18.11 2.43
N ASP A 8 -18.83 -18.43 2.26
CA ASP A 8 -18.14 -18.15 1.00
C ASP A 8 -16.94 -19.11 0.85
N ARG A 9 -16.96 -19.88 -0.23
CA ARG A 9 -15.78 -20.56 -0.77
C ARG A 9 -15.79 -20.35 -2.28
N ARG A 10 -15.31 -19.19 -2.74
CA ARG A 10 -14.78 -18.96 -4.09
C ARG A 10 -15.81 -18.88 -5.23
N CYS A 11 -16.69 -17.88 -5.22
CA CYS A 11 -17.45 -17.54 -6.43
C CYS A 11 -17.28 -16.07 -6.81
N ALA A 12 -16.63 -15.81 -7.95
CA ALA A 12 -16.61 -14.49 -8.56
C ALA A 12 -18.03 -14.12 -9.03
N GLY A 13 -18.52 -12.94 -8.65
CA GLY A 13 -19.77 -12.37 -9.20
C GLY A 13 -20.91 -12.10 -8.21
N GLN A 14 -20.77 -12.37 -6.91
CA GLN A 14 -21.71 -11.87 -5.90
C GLN A 14 -21.09 -10.72 -5.11
N HIS A 15 -21.91 -9.76 -4.65
CA HIS A 15 -21.45 -8.70 -3.75
C HIS A 15 -20.89 -9.35 -2.49
N GLY A 16 -19.56 -9.31 -2.36
CA GLY A 16 -18.90 -9.75 -1.14
C GLY A 16 -19.45 -8.94 0.02
N VAL A 17 -19.88 -9.63 1.08
CA VAL A 17 -20.20 -8.97 2.35
C VAL A 17 -18.97 -8.15 2.75
N PRO A 18 -19.11 -6.85 3.07
CA PRO A 18 -17.98 -6.06 3.53
C PRO A 18 -17.30 -6.79 4.68
N LEU A 19 -16.02 -7.10 4.53
CA LEU A 19 -15.22 -7.65 5.62
C LEU A 19 -15.30 -6.65 6.79
N GLY A 20 -15.56 -7.16 7.99
CA GLY A 20 -15.53 -6.33 9.19
C GLY A 20 -14.21 -5.55 9.27
N VAL A 21 -14.31 -4.22 9.32
CA VAL A 21 -13.15 -3.32 9.35
C VAL A 21 -12.43 -3.37 10.70
N ASP A 22 -13.13 -3.80 11.76
CA ASP A 22 -12.62 -4.00 13.12
C ASP A 22 -12.07 -5.42 13.33
N GLY A 23 -11.19 -5.84 12.42
CA GLY A 23 -10.56 -7.16 12.50
C GLY A 23 -9.39 -7.21 13.51
N PRO A 24 -8.72 -8.37 13.65
CA PRO A 24 -7.44 -8.46 14.37
C PRO A 24 -6.40 -7.44 13.86
N ASP A 25 -6.48 -7.10 12.58
CA ASP A 25 -5.75 -6.05 11.87
C ASP A 25 -6.19 -4.62 12.23
N ALA A 26 -7.11 -4.40 13.17
CA ALA A 26 -7.49 -3.09 13.71
C ALA A 26 -6.75 -2.77 15.03
N ARG A 27 -6.24 -3.79 15.74
CA ARG A 27 -5.40 -3.61 16.93
C ARG A 27 -4.04 -3.02 16.57
N ILE A 28 -3.68 -1.89 17.16
CA ILE A 28 -2.36 -1.26 17.03
C ILE A 28 -1.45 -1.88 18.10
N PRO A 29 -0.46 -2.73 17.76
CA PRO A 29 0.51 -3.18 18.73
C PRO A 29 1.28 -1.98 19.27
N ARG A 30 1.72 -2.03 20.54
CA ARG A 30 2.74 -1.09 21.02
C ARG A 30 4.01 -1.31 20.19
N GLY A 31 4.19 -0.44 19.19
CA GLY A 31 5.28 -0.53 18.23
C GLY A 31 6.59 0.02 18.80
N PRO A 32 7.73 -0.29 18.16
CA PRO A 32 9.00 0.34 18.49
C PRO A 32 8.90 1.87 18.32
N ARG A 33 9.76 2.61 19.03
CA ARG A 33 9.83 4.07 18.93
C ARG A 33 9.82 4.52 17.46
N PRO A 34 9.12 5.62 17.13
CA PRO A 34 9.10 6.14 15.77
C PRO A 34 10.53 6.30 15.27
N ARG A 35 10.86 5.65 14.16
CA ARG A 35 12.13 5.90 13.49
C ARG A 35 12.12 7.37 13.10
N ARG A 36 13.18 8.11 13.43
CA ARG A 36 13.36 9.47 12.92
C ARG A 36 13.61 9.33 11.43
N TRP A 37 12.56 9.54 10.63
CA TRP A 37 12.67 9.55 9.19
C TRP A 37 13.45 10.80 8.81
N ALA A 38 14.65 10.63 8.25
CA ALA A 38 15.35 11.76 7.65
C ALA A 38 14.43 12.32 6.55
N GLY A 39 13.93 13.55 6.72
CA GLY A 39 13.23 14.28 5.66
C GLY A 39 14.07 14.22 4.39
N VAL A 40 13.42 14.15 3.23
CA VAL A 40 14.12 14.40 1.97
C VAL A 40 14.55 15.87 2.04
N THR A 41 15.85 16.12 2.19
CA THR A 41 16.38 17.46 2.50
C THR A 41 16.40 18.38 1.27
N ASP A 42 16.43 17.79 0.08
CA ASP A 42 16.28 18.46 -1.20
C ASP A 42 15.08 17.83 -1.90
N GLY A 43 13.95 18.53 -1.95
CA GLY A 43 12.74 18.03 -2.60
C GLY A 43 13.00 17.55 -4.03
N PRO A 44 12.23 16.58 -4.55
CA PRO A 44 12.44 16.09 -5.91
C PRO A 44 12.22 17.23 -6.93
N PRO A 45 12.74 17.10 -8.16
CA PRO A 45 12.49 18.09 -9.20
C PRO A 45 10.99 18.37 -9.39
N ARG A 46 10.62 19.61 -9.69
CA ARG A 46 9.19 20.04 -9.81
C ARG A 46 8.40 19.22 -10.84
N GLU A 47 9.07 18.68 -11.84
CA GLU A 47 8.46 17.75 -12.80
C GLU A 47 8.04 16.42 -12.17
N PHE A 48 8.76 15.92 -11.16
CA PHE A 48 8.38 14.71 -10.42
C PHE A 48 7.20 15.00 -9.52
N GLU A 49 7.23 16.12 -8.81
CA GLU A 49 6.12 16.57 -7.96
C GLU A 49 4.81 16.62 -8.77
N ARG A 50 4.84 17.17 -9.99
CA ARG A 50 3.66 17.24 -10.86
C ARG A 50 3.09 15.88 -11.24
N VAL A 51 3.93 14.87 -11.46
CA VAL A 51 3.46 13.50 -11.73
C VAL A 51 2.85 12.88 -10.47
N LEU A 52 3.46 13.14 -9.30
CA LEU A 52 3.00 12.65 -8.01
C LEU A 52 1.68 13.32 -7.56
N GLU A 53 1.46 14.59 -7.92
CA GLU A 53 0.22 15.32 -7.66
C GLU A 53 -0.94 14.86 -8.56
N ARG A 54 -0.66 14.44 -9.80
CA ARG A 54 -1.67 14.08 -10.81
C ARG A 54 -1.96 12.58 -10.87
N GLY A 55 -1.03 11.75 -10.42
CA GLY A 55 -1.14 10.30 -10.51
C GLY A 55 -2.32 9.76 -9.70
N ALA A 56 -3.12 8.88 -10.32
CA ALA A 56 -4.27 8.26 -9.65
C ALA A 56 -3.88 7.11 -8.71
N PHE A 57 -2.84 6.36 -9.07
CA PHE A 57 -2.36 5.21 -8.31
C PHE A 57 -0.83 5.12 -8.32
N CYS A 58 -0.27 4.56 -7.25
CA CYS A 58 1.12 4.16 -7.16
C CYS A 58 1.21 2.64 -7.27
N SER A 59 1.84 2.15 -8.34
CA SER A 59 2.16 0.72 -8.47
C SER A 59 3.37 0.42 -7.60
N ILE A 60 3.17 -0.30 -6.49
CA ILE A 60 4.24 -0.58 -5.54
C ILE A 60 4.61 -2.06 -5.58
N ALA A 61 5.89 -2.33 -5.82
CA ALA A 61 6.50 -3.63 -5.65
C ALA A 61 6.99 -3.82 -4.20
N ALA A 62 6.76 -5.00 -3.66
CA ALA A 62 7.41 -5.48 -2.44
C ALA A 62 8.10 -6.81 -2.75
N GLU A 63 9.31 -6.99 -2.24
CA GLU A 63 10.04 -8.24 -2.40
C GLU A 63 9.42 -9.33 -1.52
N THR A 64 9.11 -10.48 -2.10
CA THR A 64 8.58 -11.64 -1.37
C THR A 64 9.44 -12.87 -1.67
N ALA A 65 9.32 -13.92 -0.85
CA ALA A 65 10.04 -15.17 -1.05
C ALA A 65 9.75 -15.86 -2.40
N ARG A 66 8.65 -15.50 -3.09
CA ARG A 66 8.28 -16.05 -4.39
C ARG A 66 8.50 -15.06 -5.55
N GLY A 67 9.26 -13.99 -5.30
CA GLY A 67 9.50 -12.91 -6.24
C GLY A 67 8.74 -11.62 -5.92
N PRO A 68 8.82 -10.60 -6.78
CA PRO A 68 8.21 -9.30 -6.53
C PRO A 68 6.69 -9.36 -6.57
N HIS A 69 6.03 -8.83 -5.55
CA HIS A 69 4.59 -8.65 -5.50
C HIS A 69 4.23 -7.19 -5.82
N LEU A 70 3.63 -6.98 -6.99
CA LEU A 70 3.24 -5.67 -7.52
C LEU A 70 1.73 -5.46 -7.39
N THR A 71 1.32 -4.34 -6.78
CA THR A 71 -0.09 -3.94 -6.70
C THR A 71 -0.23 -2.43 -6.87
N PRO A 72 -1.25 -1.94 -7.60
CA PRO A 72 -1.64 -0.53 -7.56
C PRO A 72 -2.27 -0.20 -6.20
N LEU A 73 -1.82 0.90 -5.59
CA LEU A 73 -2.35 1.42 -4.32
C LEU A 73 -2.74 2.89 -4.49
N VAL A 74 -3.81 3.30 -3.83
CA VAL A 74 -4.09 4.72 -3.59
C VAL A 74 -2.95 5.29 -2.76
N PHE A 75 -2.52 6.50 -3.11
CA PHE A 75 -1.42 7.17 -2.44
C PHE A 75 -1.71 8.65 -2.25
N THR A 76 -0.89 9.31 -1.44
CA THR A 76 -0.78 10.76 -1.40
C THR A 76 0.69 11.17 -1.37
N TRP A 77 1.01 12.28 -2.01
CA TRP A 77 2.31 12.94 -1.94
C TRP A 77 2.25 14.05 -0.90
N SER A 78 3.08 13.96 0.14
CA SER A 78 3.14 14.98 1.19
C SER A 78 4.49 14.92 1.91
N ASP A 79 5.07 16.09 2.19
CA ASP A 79 6.34 16.25 2.90
C ASP A 79 7.50 15.44 2.29
N GLY A 80 7.64 15.53 0.96
CA GLY A 80 8.71 14.82 0.25
C GLY A 80 8.53 13.30 0.23
N ARG A 81 7.33 12.77 0.51
CA ARG A 81 7.07 11.33 0.65
C ARG A 81 5.79 10.89 -0.05
N VAL A 82 5.85 9.65 -0.54
CA VAL A 82 4.68 8.89 -0.97
C VAL A 82 4.13 8.12 0.24
N TRP A 83 2.90 8.41 0.60
CA TRP A 83 2.15 7.72 1.64
C TRP A 83 1.13 6.78 1.02
N VAL A 84 1.04 5.56 1.53
CA VAL A 84 0.05 4.56 1.12
C VAL A 84 -0.59 3.90 2.32
N THR A 85 -1.82 3.42 2.15
CA THR A 85 -2.50 2.58 3.13
C THR A 85 -2.63 1.15 2.60
N THR A 86 -2.47 0.18 3.50
CA THR A 86 -2.68 -1.24 3.19
C THR A 86 -3.09 -1.98 4.46
N SER A 87 -3.83 -3.09 4.32
CA SER A 87 -4.14 -3.97 5.46
C SER A 87 -2.84 -4.48 6.10
N ARG A 88 -2.85 -4.62 7.43
CA ARG A 88 -1.69 -5.17 8.17
C ARG A 88 -1.43 -6.65 7.86
N GLY A 89 -2.45 -7.41 7.47
CA GLY A 89 -2.34 -8.78 6.97
C GLY A 89 -1.97 -8.90 5.49
N SER A 90 -1.83 -7.78 4.76
CA SER A 90 -1.51 -7.81 3.33
C SER A 90 -0.15 -8.47 3.06
N VAL A 91 0.02 -8.99 1.84
CA VAL A 91 1.30 -9.55 1.38
C VAL A 91 2.41 -8.50 1.51
N LYS A 92 2.12 -7.23 1.19
CA LYS A 92 3.05 -6.11 1.27
C LYS A 92 3.44 -5.79 2.71
N ALA A 93 2.47 -5.69 3.61
CA ALA A 93 2.75 -5.44 5.02
C ALA A 93 3.58 -6.57 5.64
N ARG A 94 3.35 -7.82 5.24
CA ARG A 94 4.19 -8.96 5.66
C ARG A 94 5.60 -8.90 5.07
N ALA A 95 5.72 -8.58 3.78
CA ALA A 95 7.01 -8.39 3.12
C ALA A 95 7.84 -7.29 3.78
N TRP A 96 7.26 -6.11 4.01
CA TRP A 96 7.96 -4.95 4.58
C TRP A 96 8.39 -5.11 6.03
N ARG A 97 7.73 -5.98 6.80
CA ARG A 97 8.21 -6.35 8.14
C ARG A 97 9.55 -7.09 8.09
N THR A 98 9.83 -7.79 7.00
CA THR A 98 11.05 -8.60 6.82
C THR A 98 12.11 -7.82 6.06
N ASN A 99 11.72 -7.16 4.96
CA ASN A 99 12.59 -6.35 4.12
C ASN A 99 11.87 -5.04 3.76
N PRO A 100 12.29 -3.88 4.29
CA PRO A 100 11.61 -2.61 4.09
C PRO A 100 11.89 -1.96 2.72
N ARG A 101 12.65 -2.61 1.83
CA ARG A 101 12.88 -2.11 0.47
C ARG A 101 11.59 -2.10 -0.33
N VAL A 102 11.41 -1.02 -1.09
CA VAL A 102 10.25 -0.80 -1.94
C VAL A 102 10.71 -0.41 -3.33
N ALA A 103 9.87 -0.61 -4.33
CA ALA A 103 9.98 0.11 -5.59
C ALA A 103 8.60 0.58 -5.99
N GLY A 104 8.52 1.81 -6.50
CA GLY A 104 7.26 2.44 -6.85
C GLY A 104 7.27 3.03 -8.25
N LEU A 105 6.09 3.09 -8.83
CA LEU A 105 5.81 3.73 -10.12
C LEU A 105 4.51 4.54 -10.00
N VAL A 106 4.61 5.83 -10.27
CA VAL A 106 3.45 6.71 -10.46
C VAL A 106 3.47 7.20 -11.90
N ARG A 107 2.30 7.25 -12.53
CA ARG A 107 2.13 7.73 -13.91
C ARG A 107 1.02 8.76 -13.96
N ASP A 108 1.22 9.76 -14.81
CA ASP A 108 0.14 10.57 -15.38
C ASP A 108 -0.06 10.18 -16.86
N GLU A 109 -0.84 10.96 -17.62
CA GLU A 109 -1.13 10.68 -19.03
C GLU A 109 0.11 10.62 -19.93
N ALA A 110 1.18 11.34 -19.59
CA ALA A 110 2.33 11.54 -20.48
C ALA A 110 3.67 11.13 -19.85
N ARG A 111 3.74 11.01 -18.53
CA ARG A 111 4.98 10.88 -17.77
C ARG A 111 4.87 9.80 -16.70
N ALA A 112 6.04 9.35 -16.26
CA ALA A 112 6.19 8.37 -15.21
C ALA A 112 7.33 8.76 -14.27
N VAL A 113 7.14 8.53 -12.98
CA VAL A 113 8.17 8.61 -11.94
C VAL A 113 8.33 7.23 -11.34
N THR A 114 9.56 6.75 -11.28
CA THR A 114 9.93 5.53 -10.55
C THR A 114 10.86 5.87 -9.39
N PHE A 115 10.77 5.09 -8.31
CA PHE A 115 11.61 5.26 -7.12
C PHE A 115 11.87 3.92 -6.43
N THR A 116 12.92 3.87 -5.59
CA THR A 116 13.32 2.70 -4.79
C THR A 116 13.73 3.12 -3.38
#